data_AF-A0A1Q9D3I9-F1
#
_entry.id   AF-A0A1Q9D3I9-F1
#
_cell.length_a   1.000
_cell.length_b   1.000
_cell.length_c   1.000
_cell.angle_alpha   90.00
_cell.angle_beta   90.00
_cell.angle_gamma   90.00
#
_symmetry.space_group_name_H-M   'P 1'
#
loop_
_entity.id
_entity.type
_entity.pdbx_description
1 polymer ?
#
loop_
_entity_poly.entity_id
_entity_poly.type
_entity_poly.pdbx_seq_one_letter_code
_entity_poly.pdbx_strand_id
1 'polypeptide(L)'
;MWGTFKDAPLEQIPVVEESFSNLALFRWLVRAIRKRSGEVAIATFGRKDVAGKAMQFALGEDHGIFITTPADYPDPCQAEVKAGDGAADRAEVVSCPEGSAWLGNKNRQLAALAARFGVSAKDMMLLDDDLNNIQEAAKAGVTAQHCPTGLNKVAIRKAAETLGLAATPPNSD
;
A
#
# COMPACT_ATOMS: atom_id res chain seq x y z
N MET A 1 1.75 -13.58 -3.77
CA MET A 1 1.45 -13.18 -5.16
C MET A 1 2.70 -12.69 -5.90
N TRP A 2 3.34 -11.58 -5.49
CA TRP A 2 4.58 -11.09 -6.14
C TRP A 2 5.70 -12.13 -6.18
N GLY A 3 6.07 -12.72 -5.04
CA GLY A 3 7.15 -13.73 -4.99
C GLY A 3 6.91 -14.97 -5.87
N THR A 4 5.65 -15.25 -6.21
CA THR A 4 5.24 -16.40 -7.03
C THR A 4 5.29 -16.09 -8.52
N PHE A 5 4.74 -14.94 -8.94
CA PHE A 5 4.52 -14.65 -10.36
C PHE A 5 5.56 -13.68 -10.95
N LYS A 6 6.26 -12.88 -10.13
CA LYS A 6 7.32 -11.95 -10.57
C LYS A 6 6.90 -11.18 -11.84
N ASP A 7 7.61 -11.43 -12.94
CA ASP A 7 7.47 -10.75 -14.22
C ASP A 7 6.48 -11.43 -15.17
N ALA A 8 5.68 -12.40 -14.70
CA ALA A 8 4.66 -13.04 -15.52
C ALA A 8 3.68 -12.01 -16.12
N PRO A 9 3.23 -12.20 -17.38
CA PRO A 9 2.21 -11.37 -17.99
C PRO A 9 0.97 -11.23 -17.09
N LEU A 10 0.37 -10.04 -17.06
CA LEU A 10 -0.72 -9.73 -16.14
C LEU A 10 -1.91 -10.69 -16.30
N GLU A 11 -2.18 -11.14 -17.52
CA GLU A 11 -3.26 -12.07 -17.87
C GLU A 11 -3.07 -13.45 -17.24
N GLN A 12 -1.81 -13.85 -17.01
CA GLN A 12 -1.46 -15.15 -16.44
C GLN A 12 -1.49 -15.18 -14.91
N ILE A 13 -1.66 -14.02 -14.26
CA ILE A 13 -1.72 -13.92 -12.80
C ILE A 13 -3.18 -14.11 -12.36
N PRO A 14 -3.56 -15.26 -11.80
CA PRO A 14 -4.92 -15.46 -11.32
C PRO A 14 -5.18 -14.54 -10.12
N VAL A 15 -6.28 -13.80 -10.18
CA VAL A 15 -6.86 -13.13 -9.02
C VAL A 15 -8.19 -13.80 -8.75
N VAL A 16 -8.23 -14.53 -7.65
CA VAL A 16 -9.37 -15.31 -7.16
C VAL A 16 -9.67 -14.92 -5.72
N GLU A 17 -10.73 -15.45 -5.12
CA GLU A 17 -11.09 -15.13 -3.74
C GLU A 17 -9.96 -15.47 -2.75
N GLU A 18 -9.27 -16.58 -2.96
CA GLU A 18 -8.14 -17.08 -2.16
C GLU A 18 -6.89 -16.21 -2.31
N SER A 19 -6.88 -15.27 -3.26
CA SER A 19 -5.83 -14.24 -3.33
C SER A 19 -5.90 -13.26 -2.15
N PHE A 20 -7.01 -13.26 -1.40
CA PHE A 20 -7.25 -12.42 -0.24
C PHE A 20 -7.36 -13.29 1.01
N SER A 21 -6.74 -12.86 2.13
CA SER A 21 -6.89 -13.57 3.41
C SER A 21 -8.36 -13.65 3.86
N ASN A 22 -9.17 -12.63 3.52
CA ASN A 22 -10.62 -12.64 3.68
C ASN A 22 -11.25 -11.52 2.81
N LEU A 23 -11.74 -11.87 1.62
CA LEU A 23 -12.26 -10.88 0.66
C LEU A 23 -13.51 -10.15 1.18
N ALA A 24 -14.43 -10.86 1.82
CA ALA A 24 -15.67 -10.28 2.35
C ALA A 24 -15.39 -9.22 3.42
N LEU A 25 -14.50 -9.52 4.36
CA LEU A 25 -14.11 -8.57 5.42
C LEU A 25 -13.28 -7.41 4.87
N PHE A 26 -12.41 -7.64 3.88
CA PHE A 26 -11.69 -6.56 3.21
C PHE A 26 -12.67 -5.57 2.55
N ARG A 27 -13.64 -6.07 1.78
CA ARG A 27 -14.70 -5.25 1.16
C ARG A 27 -15.49 -4.47 2.21
N TRP A 28 -15.84 -5.11 3.32
CA TRP A 28 -16.52 -4.45 4.42
C TRP A 28 -15.68 -3.31 5.02
N LEU A 29 -14.40 -3.55 5.29
CA LEU A 29 -13.50 -2.57 5.88
C LEU A 29 -13.39 -1.32 5.00
N VAL A 30 -13.15 -1.50 3.69
CA VAL A 30 -13.08 -0.39 2.73
C VAL A 30 -14.37 0.42 2.72
N ARG A 31 -15.53 -0.24 2.70
CA ARG A 31 -16.84 0.45 2.76
C ARG A 31 -17.04 1.20 4.08
N ALA A 32 -16.64 0.61 5.21
CA ALA A 32 -16.81 1.20 6.51
C ALA A 32 -15.92 2.46 6.69
N ILE A 33 -14.69 2.42 6.19
CA ILE A 33 -13.78 3.57 6.16
C ILE A 33 -14.36 4.70 5.29
N ARG A 34 -14.78 4.38 4.06
CA ARG A 34 -15.34 5.37 3.12
C ARG A 34 -16.63 6.02 3.61
N LYS A 35 -17.49 5.29 4.32
CA LYS A 35 -18.71 5.84 4.95
C LYS A 35 -18.42 6.94 5.97
N ARG A 36 -17.18 7.04 6.45
CA ARG A 36 -16.71 8.08 7.38
C ARG A 36 -15.76 9.08 6.71
N SER A 37 -15.81 9.17 5.39
CA SER A 37 -14.93 10.03 4.59
C SER A 37 -13.44 9.69 4.72
N GLY A 38 -13.10 8.48 5.17
CA GLY A 38 -11.74 8.00 5.20
C GLY A 38 -11.29 7.48 3.84
N GLU A 39 -9.98 7.54 3.59
CA GLU A 39 -9.36 7.06 2.36
C GLU A 39 -8.64 5.73 2.58
N VAL A 40 -8.61 4.90 1.52
CA VAL A 40 -7.85 3.65 1.50
C VAL A 40 -6.89 3.70 0.32
N ALA A 41 -5.60 3.48 0.60
CA ALA A 41 -4.54 3.45 -0.39
C ALA A 41 -3.62 2.25 -0.17
N ILE A 42 -2.91 1.87 -1.22
CA ILE A 42 -1.92 0.79 -1.19
C ILE A 42 -0.54 1.40 -1.41
N ALA A 43 0.35 1.21 -0.46
CA ALA A 43 1.79 1.31 -0.68
C ALA A 43 2.32 -0.12 -0.81
N THR A 44 2.89 -0.49 -1.95
CA THR A 44 3.43 -1.84 -2.19
C THR A 44 4.81 -1.79 -2.80
N PHE A 45 5.64 -2.81 -2.51
CA PHE A 45 6.89 -3.07 -3.24
C PHE A 45 6.69 -4.02 -4.41
N GLY A 46 5.51 -4.62 -4.55
CA GLY A 46 5.14 -5.39 -5.74
C GLY A 46 4.75 -4.49 -6.90
N ARG A 47 4.29 -5.10 -7.99
CA ARG A 47 3.84 -4.39 -9.19
C ARG A 47 2.51 -3.67 -9.01
N LYS A 48 2.44 -2.44 -9.51
CA LYS A 48 1.24 -1.59 -9.53
C LYS A 48 0.06 -2.22 -10.25
N ASP A 49 0.30 -2.81 -11.42
CA ASP A 49 -0.74 -3.41 -12.28
C ASP A 49 -1.38 -4.65 -11.65
N VAL A 50 -0.59 -5.50 -10.98
CA VAL A 50 -1.08 -6.66 -10.23
C VAL A 50 -1.94 -6.23 -9.04
N ALA A 51 -1.50 -5.22 -8.28
CA ALA A 51 -2.31 -4.66 -7.21
C ALA A 51 -3.61 -4.03 -7.74
N GLY A 52 -3.54 -3.34 -8.89
CA GLY A 52 -4.71 -2.80 -9.60
C GLY A 52 -5.71 -3.90 -9.98
N LYS A 53 -5.25 -4.96 -10.64
CA LYS A 53 -6.07 -6.14 -11.00
C LYS A 53 -6.72 -6.77 -9.76
N ALA A 54 -6.00 -6.88 -8.65
CA ALA A 54 -6.55 -7.35 -7.39
C ALA A 54 -7.68 -6.44 -6.87
N MET A 55 -7.48 -5.12 -6.92
CA MET A 55 -8.50 -4.16 -6.49
C MET A 55 -9.72 -4.14 -7.42
N GLN A 56 -9.51 -4.30 -8.73
CA GLN A 56 -10.59 -4.44 -9.72
C GLN A 56 -11.47 -5.65 -9.40
N PHE A 57 -10.87 -6.82 -9.09
CA PHE A 57 -11.62 -8.00 -8.66
C PHE A 57 -12.35 -7.78 -7.33
N ALA A 58 -11.71 -7.10 -6.37
CA ALA A 58 -12.26 -6.91 -5.05
C ALA A 58 -13.36 -5.85 -4.99
N LEU A 59 -13.25 -4.77 -5.74
CA LEU A 59 -14.04 -3.55 -5.54
C LEU A 59 -14.72 -3.04 -6.83
N GLY A 60 -14.43 -3.63 -7.99
CA GLY A 60 -14.93 -3.22 -9.31
C GLY A 60 -13.93 -2.34 -10.09
N GLU A 61 -14.24 -2.06 -11.36
CA GLU A 61 -13.40 -1.24 -12.26
C GLU A 61 -12.99 0.10 -11.65
N ASP A 62 -13.98 0.86 -11.17
CA ASP A 62 -13.77 2.17 -10.54
C ASP A 62 -13.49 2.04 -9.04
N HIS A 63 -12.60 1.12 -8.65
CA HIS A 63 -12.35 0.81 -7.25
C HIS A 63 -11.88 2.01 -6.43
N GLY A 64 -11.29 3.03 -7.05
CA GLY A 64 -10.91 4.30 -6.41
C GLY A 64 -9.83 4.16 -5.33
N ILE A 65 -9.00 3.11 -5.39
CA ILE A 65 -7.88 2.89 -4.48
C ILE A 65 -6.63 3.47 -5.14
N PHE A 66 -5.98 4.42 -4.50
CA PHE A 66 -4.69 4.91 -4.98
C PHE A 66 -3.59 3.91 -4.65
N ILE A 67 -2.78 3.55 -5.64
CA ILE A 67 -1.70 2.57 -5.51
C ILE A 67 -0.39 3.29 -5.79
N THR A 68 0.55 3.19 -4.86
CA THR A 68 1.91 3.66 -5.03
C THR A 68 2.93 2.53 -4.90
N THR A 69 3.96 2.58 -5.72
CA THR A 69 5.08 1.62 -5.79
C THR A 69 6.41 2.36 -5.80
N PRO A 70 7.55 1.68 -5.58
CA PRO A 70 8.87 2.30 -5.70
C PRO A 70 9.08 3.06 -7.00
N ALA A 71 8.50 2.59 -8.12
CA ALA A 71 8.64 3.21 -9.43
C ALA A 71 8.03 4.61 -9.53
N ASP A 72 7.16 5.01 -8.59
CA ASP A 72 6.68 6.39 -8.50
C ASP A 72 7.73 7.36 -7.91
N TYR A 73 8.91 6.87 -7.49
CA TYR A 73 9.92 7.66 -6.79
C TYR A 73 11.28 7.60 -7.48
N PRO A 74 12.04 8.71 -7.46
CA PRO A 74 13.44 8.73 -7.85
C PRO A 74 14.27 7.68 -7.12
N ASP A 75 15.13 7.01 -7.86
CA ASP A 75 16.13 6.08 -7.36
C ASP A 75 17.06 6.80 -6.36
N PRO A 76 17.07 6.40 -5.06
CA PRO A 76 17.93 7.02 -4.06
C PRO A 76 19.43 6.86 -4.36
N CYS A 77 19.84 5.81 -5.07
CA CYS A 77 21.25 5.58 -5.44
C CYS A 77 21.73 6.50 -6.56
N GLN A 78 20.81 7.09 -7.33
CA GLN A 78 21.14 8.01 -8.43
C GLN A 78 20.79 9.47 -8.12
N ALA A 79 19.95 9.71 -7.11
CA ALA A 79 19.58 11.04 -6.68
C ALA A 79 20.76 11.88 -6.14
N GLU A 80 21.85 11.24 -5.68
CA GLU A 80 23.01 11.91 -5.11
C GLU A 80 24.07 12.37 -6.14
N VAL A 81 23.92 12.07 -7.44
CA VAL A 81 24.99 12.29 -8.44
C VAL A 81 24.99 13.70 -9.06
N LYS A 82 24.13 14.63 -8.66
CA LYS A 82 24.09 15.99 -9.26
C LYS A 82 24.06 17.13 -8.23
N ALA A 83 25.16 17.30 -7.52
CA ALA A 83 25.52 18.56 -6.88
C ALA A 83 26.96 18.94 -7.24
N GLY A 84 27.26 18.98 -8.54
CA GLY A 84 28.58 19.35 -9.05
C GLY A 84 28.48 19.84 -10.49
N ASP A 85 28.74 21.14 -10.63
CA ASP A 85 29.09 21.89 -11.84
C ASP A 85 28.07 22.01 -12.98
N GLY A 86 27.83 23.28 -13.33
CA GLY A 86 26.81 23.71 -14.27
C GLY A 86 26.95 23.06 -15.64
N ALA A 87 25.91 22.36 -16.05
CA ALA A 87 25.47 22.24 -17.42
C ALA A 87 23.98 21.91 -17.42
N ALA A 88 23.20 22.76 -18.08
CA ALA A 88 21.79 22.56 -18.31
C ALA A 88 21.59 21.38 -19.26
N ASP A 89 21.52 20.19 -18.69
CA ASP A 89 20.85 19.06 -19.32
C ASP A 89 20.12 18.30 -18.21
N ARG A 90 18.78 18.34 -18.27
CA ARG A 90 17.90 17.65 -17.32
C ARG A 90 18.20 16.17 -17.45
N ALA A 91 19.10 15.63 -16.62
CA ALA A 91 19.24 14.19 -16.52
C ALA A 91 17.86 13.65 -16.16
N GLU A 92 17.42 12.70 -16.98
CA GLU A 92 16.25 11.90 -16.69
C GLU A 92 16.41 11.36 -15.27
N VAL A 93 15.47 11.72 -14.40
CA VAL A 93 15.45 11.19 -13.04
C VAL A 93 15.00 9.74 -13.19
N VAL A 94 15.96 8.83 -13.04
CA VAL A 94 15.68 7.39 -13.07
C VAL A 94 14.88 7.04 -11.81
N SER A 95 13.68 6.49 -12.00
CA SER A 95 12.87 5.97 -10.90
C SER A 95 13.39 4.62 -10.42
N CYS A 96 13.04 4.23 -9.19
CA CYS A 96 13.29 2.86 -8.73
C CYS A 96 12.60 1.85 -9.69
N PRO A 97 13.15 0.64 -9.84
CA PRO A 97 12.47 -0.40 -10.61
C PRO A 97 11.11 -0.79 -10.00
N GLU A 98 10.12 -1.11 -10.83
CA GLU A 98 8.85 -1.69 -10.41
C GLU A 98 9.09 -3.05 -9.73
N GLY A 99 8.34 -3.39 -8.67
CA GLY A 99 8.54 -4.67 -7.99
C GLY A 99 9.77 -4.74 -7.07
N SER A 100 10.39 -3.60 -6.71
CA SER A 100 11.65 -3.56 -5.96
C SER A 100 11.50 -3.20 -4.48
N ALA A 101 12.51 -3.56 -3.67
CA ALA A 101 12.63 -3.10 -2.28
C ALA A 101 13.58 -1.89 -2.14
N TRP A 102 13.87 -1.17 -3.23
CA TRP A 102 14.93 -0.14 -3.27
C TRP A 102 14.70 1.05 -2.33
N LEU A 103 13.46 1.32 -1.96
CA LEU A 103 13.15 2.35 -0.96
C LEU A 103 13.51 1.93 0.48
N GLY A 104 13.82 0.65 0.71
CA GLY A 104 14.15 0.06 2.02
C GLY A 104 12.93 -0.10 2.93
N ASN A 105 12.09 0.92 3.07
CA ASN A 105 10.87 0.91 3.87
C ASN A 105 9.75 1.73 3.19
N LYS A 106 8.56 1.72 3.80
CA LYS A 106 7.37 2.43 3.28
C LYS A 106 7.29 3.91 3.61
N ASN A 107 8.21 4.49 4.38
CA ASN A 107 8.05 5.86 4.88
C ASN A 107 7.98 6.91 3.76
N ARG A 108 8.73 6.71 2.65
CA ARG A 108 8.63 7.60 1.49
C ARG A 108 7.26 7.53 0.82
N GLN A 109 6.71 6.32 0.68
CA GLN A 109 5.35 6.11 0.16
C GLN A 109 4.29 6.71 1.09
N LEU A 110 4.42 6.48 2.41
CA LEU A 110 3.49 7.03 3.41
C LEU A 110 3.51 8.55 3.43
N ALA A 111 4.69 9.18 3.34
CA ALA A 111 4.80 10.64 3.28
C ALA A 111 4.11 11.21 2.02
N ALA A 112 4.27 10.56 0.88
CA ALA A 112 3.58 10.97 -0.35
C ALA A 112 2.07 10.77 -0.28
N LEU A 113 1.60 9.69 0.35
CA LEU A 113 0.17 9.48 0.61
C LEU A 113 -0.39 10.54 1.56
N ALA A 114 0.32 10.86 2.63
CA ALA A 114 -0.05 11.92 3.56
C ALA A 114 -0.24 13.27 2.84
N ALA A 115 0.76 13.65 2.03
CA ALA A 115 0.71 14.86 1.21
C ALA A 115 -0.45 14.84 0.20
N ARG A 116 -0.67 13.71 -0.48
CA ARG A 116 -1.74 13.54 -1.47
C ARG A 116 -3.14 13.75 -0.85
N PHE A 117 -3.37 13.17 0.32
CA PHE A 117 -4.68 13.22 0.97
C PHE A 117 -4.84 14.40 1.93
N GLY A 118 -3.80 15.24 2.08
CA GLY A 118 -3.84 16.39 2.98
C GLY A 118 -3.97 15.99 4.45
N VAL A 119 -3.42 14.83 4.83
CA VAL A 119 -3.46 14.30 6.20
C VAL A 119 -2.06 14.26 6.80
N SER A 120 -1.99 14.16 8.13
CA SER A 120 -0.71 13.97 8.82
C SER A 120 -0.48 12.51 9.21
N ALA A 121 0.75 12.14 9.56
CA ALA A 121 1.10 10.76 9.92
C ALA A 121 0.20 10.18 11.04
N LYS A 122 -0.15 11.00 12.05
CA LYS A 122 -1.03 10.60 13.17
C LYS A 122 -2.46 10.25 12.73
N ASP A 123 -2.88 10.72 11.56
CA ASP A 123 -4.21 10.46 10.99
C ASP A 123 -4.21 9.23 10.08
N MET A 124 -3.05 8.56 9.94
CA MET A 124 -2.87 7.38 9.11
C MET A 124 -2.78 6.10 9.94
N MET A 125 -3.28 5.01 9.37
CA MET A 125 -3.05 3.65 9.86
C MET A 125 -2.38 2.80 8.78
N LEU A 126 -1.22 2.21 9.08
CA LEU A 126 -0.56 1.23 8.24
C LEU A 126 -0.90 -0.20 8.69
N LEU A 127 -1.29 -1.04 7.74
CA LEU A 127 -1.43 -2.49 7.90
C LEU A 127 -0.41 -3.17 6.99
N ASP A 128 0.55 -3.90 7.56
CA ASP A 128 1.67 -4.49 6.81
C ASP A 128 2.09 -5.83 7.40
N ASP A 129 2.56 -6.75 6.56
CA ASP A 129 3.07 -8.06 6.96
C ASP A 129 4.56 -8.03 7.33
N ASP A 130 5.30 -6.99 6.95
CA ASP A 130 6.71 -6.81 7.29
C ASP A 130 6.86 -6.00 8.59
N LEU A 131 7.51 -6.61 9.59
CA LEU A 131 7.72 -5.98 10.89
C LEU A 131 8.60 -4.71 10.82
N ASN A 132 9.57 -4.66 9.91
CA ASN A 132 10.43 -3.49 9.71
C ASN A 132 9.59 -2.30 9.22
N ASN A 133 8.67 -2.51 8.26
CA ASN A 133 7.77 -1.45 7.80
C ASN A 133 6.89 -0.91 8.94
N ILE A 134 6.40 -1.79 9.82
CA ILE A 134 5.61 -1.41 10.99
C ILE A 134 6.43 -0.56 11.97
N GLN A 135 7.66 -0.99 12.27
CA GLN A 135 8.55 -0.27 13.18
C GLN A 135 8.93 1.11 12.63
N GLU A 136 9.29 1.19 11.34
CA GLU A 136 9.67 2.46 10.69
C GLU A 136 8.48 3.42 10.56
N ALA A 137 7.28 2.92 10.25
CA ALA A 137 6.07 3.73 10.20
C ALA A 137 5.68 4.27 11.58
N ALA A 138 5.78 3.43 12.63
CA ALA A 138 5.52 3.84 14.00
C ALA A 138 6.49 4.94 14.46
N LYS A 139 7.78 4.84 14.12
CA LYS A 139 8.77 5.91 14.38
C LYS A 139 8.41 7.23 13.68
N ALA A 140 7.77 7.16 12.52
CA ALA A 140 7.27 8.32 11.76
C ALA A 140 5.92 8.87 12.29
N GLY A 141 5.37 8.30 13.36
CA GLY A 141 4.11 8.74 13.98
C GLY A 141 2.85 8.17 13.34
N VAL A 142 2.96 7.18 12.46
CA VAL A 142 1.83 6.46 11.88
C VAL A 142 1.35 5.38 12.84
N THR A 143 0.03 5.23 13.01
CA THR A 143 -0.53 4.08 13.73
C THR A 143 -0.27 2.82 12.92
N ALA A 144 0.49 1.86 13.42
CA ALA A 144 0.91 0.70 12.64
C ALA A 144 0.48 -0.62 13.27
N GLN A 145 -0.01 -1.56 12.45
CA GLN A 145 -0.42 -2.89 12.87
C GLN A 145 0.23 -3.97 12.00
N HIS A 146 1.02 -4.82 12.66
CA HIS A 146 1.63 -5.99 12.02
C HIS A 146 0.59 -7.08 11.72
N CYS A 147 0.55 -7.50 10.46
CA CYS A 147 -0.41 -8.43 9.89
C CYS A 147 0.32 -9.57 9.15
N PRO A 148 1.08 -10.44 9.85
CA PRO A 148 2.00 -11.42 9.21
C PRO A 148 1.30 -12.47 8.34
N THR A 149 -0.01 -12.65 8.48
CA THR A 149 -0.84 -13.55 7.66
C THR A 149 -1.86 -12.79 6.81
N GLY A 150 -1.54 -11.52 6.53
CA GLY A 150 -2.40 -10.58 5.81
C GLY A 150 -3.60 -10.10 6.62
N LEU A 151 -4.57 -9.49 5.93
CA LEU A 151 -5.77 -8.91 6.52
C LEU A 151 -6.81 -10.00 6.85
N ASN A 152 -6.48 -10.87 7.79
CA ASN A 152 -7.40 -11.88 8.31
C ASN A 152 -8.46 -11.26 9.26
N LYS A 153 -9.38 -12.09 9.76
CA LYS A 153 -10.47 -11.68 10.66
C LYS A 153 -10.00 -10.95 11.92
N VAL A 154 -8.90 -11.39 12.52
CA VAL A 154 -8.33 -10.77 13.73
C VAL A 154 -7.72 -9.41 13.39
N ALA A 155 -6.92 -9.34 12.31
CA ALA A 155 -6.30 -8.11 11.86
C ALA A 155 -7.33 -7.03 11.50
N ILE A 156 -8.39 -7.40 10.78
CA ILE A 156 -9.45 -6.46 10.38
C ILE A 156 -10.24 -5.97 11.59
N ARG A 157 -10.57 -6.84 12.55
CA ARG A 157 -11.26 -6.41 13.79
C ARG A 157 -10.44 -5.40 14.57
N LYS A 158 -9.16 -5.68 14.79
CA LYS A 158 -8.26 -4.77 15.49
C LYS A 158 -8.09 -3.43 14.77
N ALA A 159 -8.00 -3.45 13.44
CA ALA A 159 -7.96 -2.23 12.63
C ALA A 159 -9.26 -1.44 12.76
N ALA A 160 -10.42 -2.11 12.69
CA ALA A 160 -11.71 -1.47 12.85
C ALA A 160 -11.89 -0.83 14.23
N GLU A 161 -11.49 -1.53 15.29
CA GLU A 161 -11.50 -1.00 16.68
C GLU A 161 -10.61 0.24 16.81
N THR A 162 -9.39 0.17 16.26
CA THR A 162 -8.43 1.29 16.28
C THR A 162 -8.97 2.52 15.53
N LEU A 163 -9.68 2.30 14.42
CA LEU A 163 -10.33 3.35 13.63
C LEU A 163 -11.70 3.76 14.19
N GLY A 164 -12.12 3.19 15.33
CA GLY A 164 -13.40 3.45 15.99
C GLY A 164 -14.62 3.07 15.15
N LEU A 165 -14.50 2.15 14.18
CA LEU A 165 -15.58 1.75 13.29
C LEU A 165 -16.66 1.01 14.09
N ALA A 166 -17.87 1.57 14.12
CA ALA A 166 -18.96 1.13 14.99
C ALA A 166 -19.69 -0.15 14.53
N ALA A 167 -19.41 -0.61 13.31
CA ALA A 167 -20.06 -1.81 12.80
C ALA A 167 -19.25 -3.04 13.20
N THR A 168 -19.93 -4.05 13.76
CA THR A 168 -19.38 -5.40 13.81
C THR A 168 -19.15 -5.85 12.37
N PRO A 169 -17.96 -6.38 12.01
CA PRO A 169 -17.79 -6.99 10.70
C PRO A 169 -18.86 -8.07 10.53
N PRO A 170 -19.39 -8.29 9.31
CA PRO A 170 -20.32 -9.38 9.07
C PRO A 170 -19.72 -10.67 9.62
N ASN A 171 -20.55 -11.51 10.26
CA ASN A 171 -20.13 -12.86 10.61
C ASN A 171 -19.81 -13.58 9.30
N SER A 172 -18.54 -13.60 8.94
CA SER A 172 -18.01 -14.58 8.00
C SER A 172 -17.87 -15.86 8.80
N ASP A 173 -18.91 -16.68 8.72
CA ASP A 173 -18.86 -18.11 8.98
C ASP A 173 -17.95 -18.79 7.94
#